data_AF-A0A2D9M017-F1
#
_entry.id   AF-A0A2D9M017-F1
#
_cell.length_a   1.000
_cell.length_b   1.000
_cell.length_c   1.000
_cell.angle_alpha   90.00
_cell.angle_beta   90.00
_cell.angle_gamma   90.00
#
_symmetry.space_group_name_H-M   'P 1'
#
loop_
_entity.id
_entity.type
_entity.pdbx_description
1 polymer ?
#
loop_
_entity_poly.entity_id
_entity_poly.type
_entity_poly.pdbx_seq_one_letter_code
_entity_poly.pdbx_strand_id
1 'polypeptide(L)'
;MIFETPHRLKSALKDAQAVLGDREIAVCRELTKLYEETYRGTISEALVHFENPRGEFTLIINGTTSDDENAPKADPRPLLEELHRQRVSARDAVAQTSEATGLGRRELYRIWVELTKESDYHPPV
;
A
#
# COMPACT_ATOMS: atom_id res chain seq x y z
N MET A 1 -3.40 7.49 7.67
CA MET A 1 -4.35 8.59 7.94
C MET A 1 -3.70 9.51 8.94
N ILE A 2 -3.78 10.83 8.73
CA ILE A 2 -3.15 11.86 9.55
C ILE A 2 -4.21 12.91 9.90
N PHE A 3 -4.17 13.43 11.12
CA PHE A 3 -4.98 14.59 11.51
C PHE A 3 -4.12 15.84 11.54
N GLU A 4 -4.65 16.95 11.04
CA GLU A 4 -3.94 18.22 11.01
C GLU A 4 -4.77 19.43 11.40
N THR A 5 -4.04 20.40 11.91
CA THR A 5 -4.53 21.75 12.18
C THR A 5 -4.32 22.64 10.94
N PRO A 6 -5.13 23.70 10.76
CA PRO A 6 -5.10 24.48 9.52
C PRO A 6 -3.73 25.13 9.27
N HIS A 7 -3.07 25.62 10.32
CA HIS A 7 -1.76 26.27 10.22
C HIS A 7 -0.62 25.30 9.85
N ARG A 8 -0.79 24.00 10.08
CA ARG A 8 0.19 22.95 9.74
C ARG A 8 -0.14 22.18 8.47
N LEU A 9 -1.36 22.29 7.93
CA LEU A 9 -1.78 21.56 6.73
C LEU A 9 -0.79 21.70 5.57
N LYS A 10 -0.39 22.95 5.23
CA LYS A 10 0.52 23.18 4.11
C LYS A 10 1.92 22.61 4.33
N SER A 11 2.46 22.70 5.54
CA SER A 11 3.77 22.11 5.83
C SER A 11 3.68 20.59 5.78
N ALA A 12 2.63 20.00 6.35
CA ALA A 12 2.40 18.55 6.30
C ALA A 12 2.26 18.03 4.86
N LEU A 13 1.53 18.74 4.00
CA LEU A 13 1.40 18.39 2.58
C LEU A 13 2.75 18.49 1.84
N LYS A 14 3.55 19.54 2.11
CA LYS A 14 4.89 19.67 1.52
C LYS A 14 5.83 18.57 1.98
N ASP A 15 5.82 18.24 3.28
CA ASP A 15 6.63 17.16 3.84
C ASP A 15 6.22 15.81 3.24
N ALA A 16 4.92 15.56 3.14
CA ALA A 16 4.38 14.38 2.47
C ALA A 16 4.82 14.30 1.00
N GLN A 17 4.76 15.41 0.27
CA GLN A 17 5.21 15.45 -1.13
C GLN A 17 6.72 15.17 -1.25
N ALA A 18 7.52 15.74 -0.35
CA ALA A 18 8.97 15.55 -0.34
C ALA A 18 9.38 14.11 -0.04
N VAL A 19 8.65 13.43 0.86
CA VAL A 19 8.96 12.05 1.28
C VAL A 19 8.31 11.01 0.36
N LEU A 20 7.07 11.24 -0.08
CA LEU A 20 6.25 10.23 -0.77
C LEU A 20 6.07 10.51 -2.27
N GLY A 21 6.48 11.68 -2.76
CA GLY A 21 6.19 12.18 -4.10
C GLY A 21 4.78 12.76 -4.22
N ASP A 22 4.36 13.08 -5.45
CA ASP A 22 3.05 13.68 -5.71
C ASP A 22 1.94 12.62 -5.77
N ARG A 23 1.50 12.16 -4.59
CA ARG A 23 0.53 11.08 -4.43
C ARG A 23 -0.91 11.58 -4.52
N GLU A 24 -1.81 10.69 -4.89
CA GLU A 24 -3.24 10.90 -4.67
C GLU A 24 -3.55 10.95 -3.16
N ILE A 25 -4.44 11.87 -2.79
CA ILE A 25 -4.90 12.06 -1.42
C ILE A 25 -6.40 12.34 -1.38
N ALA A 26 -7.00 12.04 -0.24
CA ALA A 26 -8.27 12.59 0.17
C ALA A 26 -8.05 13.49 1.39
N VAL A 27 -8.65 14.67 1.38
CA VAL A 27 -8.61 15.63 2.48
C VAL A 27 -10.02 15.94 2.92
N CYS A 28 -10.39 15.52 4.12
CA CYS A 28 -11.65 15.88 4.74
C CYS A 28 -11.43 17.09 5.65
N ARG A 29 -12.19 18.16 5.44
CA ARG A 29 -12.19 19.37 6.26
C ARG A 29 -13.47 19.42 7.08
N GLU A 30 -13.32 19.49 8.39
CA GLU A 30 -14.41 19.69 9.34
C GLU A 30 -14.38 21.13 9.89
N LEU A 31 -15.48 21.86 9.73
CA LEU A 31 -15.64 23.25 10.18
C LEU A 31 -16.91 23.39 11.00
N THR A 32 -18.04 23.04 10.38
CA THR A 32 -19.35 22.78 11.00
C THR A 32 -20.07 21.75 10.12
N LYS A 33 -21.16 21.13 10.61
CA LYS A 33 -21.95 20.17 9.80
C LYS A 33 -22.42 20.70 8.44
N LEU A 34 -22.51 22.02 8.26
CA LEU A 34 -22.99 22.64 7.03
C LEU A 34 -21.86 23.01 6.04
N TYR A 35 -20.61 23.04 6.50
CA TYR A 35 -19.44 23.49 5.73
C TYR A 35 -18.31 22.44 5.68
N GLU A 36 -18.64 21.19 5.99
CA GLU A 36 -17.73 20.07 5.77
C GLU A 36 -17.43 19.90 4.28
N GLU A 37 -16.21 19.48 3.97
CA GLU A 37 -15.76 19.29 2.60
C GLU A 37 -14.90 18.03 2.52
N THR A 38 -15.10 17.22 1.48
CA THR A 38 -14.18 16.14 1.11
C THR A 38 -13.57 16.45 -0.24
N TYR A 39 -12.27 16.73 -0.23
CA TYR A 39 -11.46 16.94 -1.42
C TYR A 39 -10.75 15.66 -1.82
N ARG A 40 -10.61 15.40 -3.12
CA ARG A 40 -9.81 14.31 -3.70
C ARG A 40 -8.99 14.84 -4.87
N GLY A 41 -7.74 14.45 -4.94
CA GLY A 41 -6.80 14.88 -5.98
C GLY A 41 -5.37 14.51 -5.60
N THR A 42 -4.39 15.17 -6.18
CA THR A 42 -2.96 15.01 -5.83
C THR A 42 -2.55 15.94 -4.69
N ILE A 43 -1.37 15.69 -4.09
CA ILE A 43 -0.80 16.59 -3.08
C ILE A 43 -0.55 17.98 -3.66
N SER A 44 -0.04 18.08 -4.89
CA SER A 44 0.20 19.34 -5.58
C SER A 44 -1.08 20.15 -5.78
N GLU A 45 -2.15 19.52 -6.24
CA GLU A 45 -3.46 20.17 -6.39
C GLU A 45 -4.05 20.57 -5.03
N ALA A 46 -3.89 19.75 -3.99
CA ALA A 46 -4.36 20.09 -2.64
C ALA A 46 -3.65 21.31 -2.05
N LEU A 47 -2.34 21.46 -2.31
CA LEU A 47 -1.57 22.64 -1.88
C LEU A 47 -2.10 23.94 -2.49
N VAL A 48 -2.64 23.89 -3.70
CA VAL A 48 -3.30 25.00 -4.38
C VAL A 48 -4.71 25.21 -3.82
N HIS A 49 -5.49 24.13 -3.66
CA HIS A 49 -6.88 24.19 -3.21
C HIS A 49 -7.02 24.77 -1.80
N PHE A 50 -6.15 24.35 -0.86
CA PHE A 50 -6.19 24.80 0.52
C PHE A 50 -5.26 25.99 0.77
N GLU A 51 -5.48 27.10 0.05
CA GLU A 51 -4.63 28.29 0.18
C GLU A 51 -4.77 28.97 1.56
N ASN A 52 -5.99 29.08 2.08
CA ASN A 52 -6.30 29.68 3.38
C ASN A 52 -7.09 28.69 4.25
N PRO A 53 -6.45 27.62 4.75
CA PRO A 53 -7.13 26.53 5.43
C PRO A 53 -7.75 26.98 6.76
N ARG A 54 -8.95 26.47 7.03
CA ARG A 54 -9.70 26.66 8.28
C ARG A 54 -10.33 25.34 8.70
N GLY A 55 -10.64 25.19 9.98
CA GLY A 55 -11.20 23.94 10.51
C GLY A 55 -10.14 22.86 10.75
N GLU A 56 -10.60 21.67 11.05
CA GLU A 56 -9.78 20.49 11.31
C GLU A 56 -9.69 19.63 10.05
N PHE A 57 -8.54 19.00 9.82
CA PHE A 57 -8.28 18.24 8.61
C PHE A 57 -7.95 16.79 8.91
N THR A 58 -8.56 15.88 8.14
CA THR A 58 -8.18 14.47 8.08
C THR A 58 -7.63 14.17 6.69
N LEU A 59 -6.39 13.70 6.63
CA LEU A 59 -5.70 13.37 5.39
C LEU A 59 -5.57 11.85 5.25
N ILE A 60 -5.98 11.34 4.10
CA ILE A 60 -5.70 9.97 3.66
C ILE A 60 -4.82 10.06 2.43
N ILE A 61 -3.58 9.60 2.56
CA ILE A 61 -2.62 9.55 1.47
C ILE A 61 -2.66 8.15 0.87
N ASN A 62 -2.78 8.07 -0.45
CA ASN A 62 -2.80 6.79 -1.13
C ASN A 62 -1.45 6.10 -0.95
N GLY A 63 -1.50 4.82 -0.58
CA GLY A 63 -0.30 4.00 -0.46
C GLY A 63 0.35 3.77 -1.83
N THR A 64 1.63 3.43 -1.83
CA THR A 64 2.25 2.95 -3.05
C THR A 64 1.76 1.53 -3.36
N THR A 65 1.41 1.26 -4.62
CA THR A 65 1.22 -0.11 -5.12
C THR A 65 2.55 -0.77 -5.48
N SER A 66 3.69 -0.15 -5.15
CA SER A 66 5.01 -0.75 -5.36
C SER A 66 5.22 -1.94 -4.42
N ASP A 67 4.56 -3.05 -4.76
CA ASP A 67 5.13 -4.38 -4.75
C ASP A 67 6.16 -4.46 -5.90
N ASP A 68 7.21 -3.63 -5.87
CA ASP A 68 8.41 -3.70 -6.74
C ASP A 68 8.21 -4.27 -8.16
N GLU A 69 7.19 -3.85 -8.92
CA GLU A 69 6.80 -4.50 -10.19
C GLU A 69 7.86 -4.41 -11.32
N ASN A 70 8.94 -3.64 -11.13
CA ASN A 70 9.96 -3.39 -12.16
C ASN A 70 11.37 -3.94 -11.84
N ALA A 71 11.57 -4.69 -10.76
CA ALA A 71 12.76 -5.55 -10.68
C ALA A 71 12.57 -6.76 -11.62
N PRO A 72 13.63 -7.30 -12.27
CA PRO A 72 13.54 -8.59 -12.93
C PRO A 72 13.26 -9.66 -11.86
N LYS A 73 11.97 -9.88 -11.60
CA LYS A 73 11.44 -10.83 -10.63
C LYS A 73 11.74 -12.23 -11.17
N ALA A 74 12.76 -12.89 -10.61
CA ALA A 74 12.92 -14.32 -10.81
C ALA A 74 11.60 -15.02 -10.42
N ASP A 75 11.16 -15.99 -11.22
CA ASP A 75 9.91 -16.72 -10.94
C ASP A 75 9.96 -17.30 -9.51
N PRO A 76 9.04 -16.92 -8.62
CA PRO A 76 9.03 -17.41 -7.24
C PRO A 76 8.53 -18.85 -7.13
N ARG A 77 7.83 -19.38 -8.15
CA ARG A 77 7.14 -20.67 -8.09
C ARG A 77 8.07 -21.84 -7.76
N PRO A 78 9.24 -22.01 -8.42
CA PRO A 78 10.13 -23.13 -8.12
C PRO A 78 10.62 -23.13 -6.66
N LEU A 79 10.87 -21.95 -6.10
CA LEU A 79 11.33 -21.80 -4.71
C LEU A 79 10.19 -22.06 -3.72
N LEU A 80 8.99 -21.51 -3.98
CA LEU A 80 7.82 -21.75 -3.14
C LEU A 80 7.40 -23.23 -3.15
N GLU A 81 7.47 -23.91 -4.31
CA GLU A 81 7.20 -25.35 -4.42
C GLU A 81 8.18 -26.19 -3.60
N GLU A 82 9.46 -25.86 -3.64
CA GLU A 82 10.47 -26.55 -2.84
C GLU A 82 10.23 -26.35 -1.33
N LEU A 83 9.96 -25.12 -0.91
CA LEU A 83 9.65 -24.79 0.49
C LEU A 83 8.35 -25.46 0.96
N HIS A 84 7.37 -25.60 0.06
CA HIS A 84 6.14 -26.35 0.32
C HIS A 84 6.43 -27.85 0.52
N ARG A 85 7.25 -28.47 -0.34
CA ARG A 85 7.70 -29.86 -0.16
C ARG A 85 8.42 -30.08 1.17
N GLN A 86 9.20 -29.09 1.61
CA GLN A 86 9.89 -29.10 2.91
C GLN A 86 8.97 -28.84 4.12
N ARG A 87 7.66 -28.61 3.91
CA ARG A 87 6.67 -28.26 4.94
C ARG A 87 7.06 -27.03 5.76
N VAL A 88 7.74 -26.08 5.13
CA VAL A 88 8.05 -24.78 5.72
C VAL A 88 6.74 -24.02 5.95
N SER A 89 6.69 -23.22 7.02
CA SER A 89 5.50 -22.43 7.30
C SER A 89 5.25 -21.39 6.20
N ALA A 90 4.00 -21.04 5.93
CA ALA A 90 3.65 -20.01 4.94
C ALA A 90 4.38 -18.68 5.20
N ARG A 91 4.58 -18.33 6.47
CA ARG A 91 5.30 -17.13 6.89
C ARG A 91 6.77 -17.18 6.47
N ASP A 92 7.43 -18.29 6.77
CA ASP A 92 8.87 -18.42 6.51
C ASP A 92 9.14 -18.60 5.02
N ALA A 93 8.26 -19.30 4.30
CA ALA A 93 8.38 -19.47 2.86
C ALA A 93 8.23 -18.14 2.10
N VAL A 94 7.28 -17.29 2.51
CA VAL A 94 7.10 -15.94 1.96
C VAL A 94 8.29 -15.04 2.30
N ALA A 95 8.84 -15.13 3.51
CA ALA A 95 10.00 -14.34 3.91
C ALA A 95 11.24 -14.70 3.07
N GLN A 96 11.57 -15.99 2.98
CA GLN A 96 12.72 -16.48 2.21
C GLN A 96 12.60 -16.16 0.72
N THR A 97 11.40 -16.33 0.16
CA THR A 97 11.19 -16.04 -1.27
C THR A 97 11.24 -14.55 -1.55
N SER A 98 10.74 -13.70 -0.64
CA SER A 98 10.81 -12.24 -0.78
C SER A 98 12.25 -11.75 -0.79
N GLU A 99 13.09 -12.29 0.10
CA GLU A 99 14.53 -12.00 0.13
C GLU A 99 15.25 -12.47 -1.14
N ALA A 100 14.88 -13.63 -1.68
CA ALA A 100 15.54 -14.21 -2.86
C ALA A 100 15.11 -13.56 -4.20
N THR A 101 13.86 -13.10 -4.30
CA THR A 101 13.26 -12.65 -5.58
C THR A 101 12.98 -11.14 -5.63
N GLY A 102 13.03 -10.44 -4.50
CA GLY A 102 12.61 -9.04 -4.38
C GLY A 102 11.10 -8.84 -4.48
N LEU A 103 10.30 -9.92 -4.54
CA LEU A 103 8.85 -9.84 -4.66
C LEU A 103 8.18 -9.39 -3.36
N GLY A 104 7.07 -8.68 -3.51
CA GLY A 104 6.22 -8.26 -2.39
C GLY A 104 5.61 -9.47 -1.66
N ARG A 105 5.65 -9.45 -0.32
CA ARG A 105 5.13 -10.56 0.51
C ARG A 105 3.65 -10.88 0.23
N ARG A 106 2.86 -9.88 -0.19
CA ARG A 106 1.44 -10.06 -0.54
C ARG A 106 1.26 -10.91 -1.79
N GLU A 107 2.07 -10.67 -2.82
CA GLU A 107 2.07 -11.45 -4.06
C GLU A 107 2.48 -12.90 -3.78
N LEU A 108 3.59 -13.08 -3.05
CA LEU A 108 4.11 -14.39 -2.66
C LEU A 108 3.13 -15.22 -1.82
N TYR A 109 2.44 -14.58 -0.86
CA TYR A 109 1.46 -15.27 -0.03
C TYR A 109 0.26 -15.77 -0.85
N ARG A 110 -0.17 -15.02 -1.87
CA ARG A 110 -1.23 -15.44 -2.77
C ARG A 110 -0.85 -16.69 -3.55
N ILE A 111 0.35 -16.69 -4.13
CA ILE A 111 0.91 -17.83 -4.88
C ILE A 111 1.04 -19.05 -3.97
N TRP A 112 1.52 -18.87 -2.73
CA TRP A 112 1.60 -19.95 -1.75
C TRP A 112 0.24 -20.59 -1.43
N VAL A 113 -0.80 -19.78 -1.25
CA VAL A 113 -2.17 -20.28 -0.99
C VAL A 113 -2.70 -21.06 -2.21
N GLU A 114 -2.42 -20.60 -3.44
CA GLU A 114 -2.79 -21.32 -4.66
C GLU A 114 -2.08 -22.68 -4.75
N LEU A 115 -0.78 -22.74 -4.47
CA LEU A 115 0.01 -23.98 -4.43
C LEU A 115 -0.53 -25.00 -3.42
N THR A 116 -0.93 -24.53 -2.23
CA THR A 116 -1.53 -25.43 -1.22
C THR A 116 -2.86 -26.02 -1.67
N LYS A 117 -3.68 -25.25 -2.40
CA LYS A 117 -4.96 -25.72 -2.95
C LYS A 117 -4.78 -26.75 -4.07
N GLU A 118 -3.75 -26.58 -4.91
CA GLU A 118 -3.41 -27.56 -5.95
C GLU A 118 -2.86 -28.86 -5.35
N SER A 119 -2.12 -28.78 -4.24
CA SER A 119 -1.59 -29.97 -3.55
C SER A 119 -2.66 -30.79 -2.82
N ASP A 120 -3.75 -30.16 -2.36
CA ASP A 120 -4.89 -30.84 -1.71
C ASP A 120 -5.89 -31.43 -2.73
N TYR A 121 -5.71 -31.17 -4.02
CA TYR A 121 -6.57 -31.71 -5.08
C TYR A 121 -6.12 -33.11 -5.50
N HIS A 122 -6.79 -34.14 -4.98
CA HIS A 122 -6.68 -35.51 -5.48
C HIS A 122 -7.88 -35.82 -6.40
N PRO A 123 -7.69 -36.03 -7.71
CA PRO A 123 -8.79 -36.41 -8.58
C PRO A 123 -9.30 -37.81 -8.15
N PRO A 124 -10.63 -38.04 -8.11
CA PRO A 124 -11.15 -39.37 -7.86
C PRO A 124 -10.72 -40.30 -9.01
N VAL A 125 -10.17 -41.47 -8.65
CA VAL A 125 -9.88 -42.58 -9.56
C VAL A 125 -11.14 -43.17 -10.17
#